data_AF-A0A8X8K7F7-F1
#
_entry.id   AF-A0A8X8K7F7-F1
#
_cell.length_a   1.000
_cell.length_b   1.000
_cell.length_c   1.000
_cell.angle_alpha   90.00
_cell.angle_beta   90.00
_cell.angle_gamma   90.00
#
_symmetry.space_group_name_H-M   'P 1'
#
loop_
_entity.id
_entity.type
_entity.pdbx_description
1 polymer ?
#
loop_
_entity_poly.entity_id
_entity_poly.type
_entity_poly.pdbx_seq_one_letter_code
_entity_poly.pdbx_strand_id
1 'polypeptide(L)'
;MKEPENGFTLIELMIVLAIIGILAAIAIPRYASYLRSSRAMSVASDVREAVGVSADAFAAAQTGEAQDVLSNLNPAGTVGDPENPLSPEYVQGVASVCGQVGFSETAITMSTTVPETLTVGQSGCNAKTLSDLSDMLNRAGYPGALTAGIVITPSGGIS
;
A
#
# COMPACT_ATOMS: atom_id res chain seq x y z
N MET A 1 -10.56 18.09 60.97
CA MET A 1 -11.00 16.70 60.72
C MET A 1 -10.11 16.12 59.63
N LYS A 2 -9.64 14.87 59.76
CA LYS A 2 -8.98 14.14 58.66
C LYS A 2 -10.08 13.47 57.84
N GLU A 3 -10.16 13.81 56.55
CA GLU A 3 -11.08 13.16 55.62
C GLU A 3 -10.62 11.70 55.41
N PRO A 4 -11.54 10.72 55.40
CA PRO A 4 -11.18 9.35 55.09
C PRO A 4 -10.73 9.27 53.63
N GLU A 5 -9.46 8.99 53.44
CA GLU A 5 -8.86 8.68 52.15
C GLU A 5 -9.41 7.34 51.63
N ASN A 6 -10.48 7.42 50.83
CA ASN A 6 -11.09 6.28 50.15
C ASN A 6 -10.14 5.76 49.06
N GLY A 7 -9.27 4.82 49.44
CA GLY A 7 -8.37 4.13 48.51
C GLY A 7 -9.10 3.10 47.63
N PHE A 8 -8.58 2.90 46.42
CA PHE A 8 -9.04 1.90 45.47
C PHE A 8 -8.83 0.48 46.02
N THR A 9 -9.83 -0.40 45.93
CA THR A 9 -9.70 -1.76 46.49
C THR A 9 -9.00 -2.72 45.51
N LEU A 10 -8.28 -3.70 46.05
CA LEU A 10 -7.68 -4.78 45.22
C LEU A 10 -8.74 -5.57 44.45
N ILE A 11 -9.93 -5.74 45.04
CA ILE A 11 -11.03 -6.47 44.39
C ILE A 11 -11.61 -5.68 43.21
N GLU A 12 -11.74 -4.35 43.31
CA GLU A 12 -12.11 -3.51 42.17
C GLU A 12 -11.09 -3.64 41.03
N LEU A 13 -9.80 -3.64 41.34
CA LEU A 13 -8.76 -3.80 40.33
C LEU A 13 -8.86 -5.17 39.62
N MET A 14 -9.13 -6.25 40.35
CA MET A 14 -9.25 -7.59 39.78
C MET A 14 -10.42 -7.70 38.80
N ILE A 15 -11.58 -7.13 39.13
CA ILE A 15 -12.76 -7.17 38.25
C ILE A 15 -12.51 -6.32 37.00
N VAL A 16 -11.88 -5.16 37.15
CA VAL A 16 -11.55 -4.28 36.01
C VAL A 16 -10.61 -5.00 35.04
N LEU A 17 -9.56 -5.65 35.53
CA LEU A 17 -8.62 -6.40 34.70
C LEU A 17 -9.30 -7.60 33.99
N ALA A 18 -10.23 -8.28 34.67
CA ALA A 18 -10.99 -9.37 34.06
C ALA A 18 -11.85 -8.90 32.87
N ILE A 19 -12.55 -7.76 33.03
CA ILE A 19 -13.36 -7.17 31.96
C ILE A 19 -12.47 -6.70 30.80
N ILE A 20 -11.35 -6.02 31.09
CA ILE A 20 -10.39 -5.59 30.07
C ILE A 20 -9.84 -6.79 29.30
N GLY A 21 -9.55 -7.90 29.98
CA GLY A 21 -9.08 -9.13 29.35
C GLY A 21 -10.07 -9.69 28.32
N ILE A 22 -11.36 -9.73 28.65
CA ILE A 22 -12.42 -10.20 27.74
C ILE A 22 -12.55 -9.26 26.53
N LEU A 23 -12.55 -7.94 26.77
CA LEU A 23 -12.65 -6.95 25.70
C LEU A 23 -11.43 -7.02 24.76
N ALA A 24 -10.22 -7.14 25.30
CA ALA A 24 -8.98 -7.23 24.53
C ALA A 24 -8.96 -8.46 23.61
N ALA A 25 -9.44 -9.61 24.10
CA ALA A 25 -9.48 -10.85 23.31
C ALA A 25 -10.32 -10.71 22.03
N ILE A 26 -11.40 -9.92 22.05
CA ILE A 26 -12.25 -9.68 20.88
C ILE A 26 -11.72 -8.49 20.05
N ALA A 27 -11.25 -7.43 20.72
CA ALA A 27 -10.85 -6.19 20.06
C ALA A 27 -9.57 -6.34 19.23
N ILE A 28 -8.55 -7.02 19.76
CA ILE A 28 -7.24 -7.17 19.11
C ILE A 28 -7.34 -7.82 17.71
N PRO A 29 -7.96 -9.00 17.52
CA PRO A 29 -8.03 -9.63 16.20
C PRO A 29 -8.86 -8.79 15.20
N ARG A 30 -9.92 -8.12 15.66
CA ARG A 30 -10.74 -7.25 14.81
C ARG A 30 -9.96 -6.02 14.35
N TYR A 31 -9.26 -5.37 15.27
CA TYR A 31 -8.42 -4.21 14.96
C TYR A 31 -7.28 -4.57 14.01
N ALA A 32 -6.62 -5.71 14.22
CA ALA A 32 -5.59 -6.20 13.32
C ALA A 32 -6.12 -6.44 11.88
N SER A 33 -7.34 -6.94 11.74
CA SER A 33 -7.97 -7.09 10.43
C SER A 33 -8.32 -5.76 9.77
N TYR A 34 -8.83 -4.81 10.54
CA TYR A 34 -9.12 -3.46 10.05
C TYR A 34 -7.85 -2.77 9.52
N LEU A 35 -6.76 -2.86 10.29
CA LEU A 35 -5.49 -2.25 9.89
C LEU A 35 -4.95 -2.86 8.60
N ARG A 36 -5.01 -4.19 8.42
CA ARG A 36 -4.59 -4.86 7.19
C ARG A 36 -5.41 -4.43 5.98
N SER A 37 -6.74 -4.37 6.10
CA SER A 37 -7.62 -3.91 5.02
C SER A 37 -7.35 -2.44 4.66
N SER A 38 -7.20 -1.58 5.67
CA SER A 38 -6.85 -0.16 5.47
C SER A 38 -5.54 0.00 4.69
N ARG A 39 -4.56 -0.87 4.95
CA ARG A 39 -3.26 -0.83 4.26
C ARG A 39 -3.32 -1.44 2.86
N ALA A 40 -4.14 -2.48 2.64
CA ALA A 40 -4.40 -2.98 1.29
C ALA A 40 -5.09 -1.92 0.41
N MET A 41 -5.97 -1.10 1.01
CA MET A 41 -6.61 0.02 0.32
C MET A 41 -5.63 1.16 -0.02
N SER A 42 -4.62 1.42 0.83
CA SER A 42 -3.59 2.42 0.49
C SER A 42 -2.80 1.95 -0.72
N VAL A 43 -2.29 0.71 -0.72
CA VAL A 43 -1.56 0.16 -1.87
C VAL A 43 -2.36 0.22 -3.17
N ALA A 44 -3.67 -0.07 -3.12
CA ALA A 44 -4.52 0.05 -4.30
C ALA A 44 -4.67 1.50 -4.80
N SER A 45 -4.61 2.49 -3.90
CA SER A 45 -4.59 3.91 -4.23
C SER A 45 -3.24 4.31 -4.83
N ASP A 46 -2.14 3.82 -4.26
CA ASP A 46 -0.76 4.06 -4.72
C ASP A 46 -0.57 3.51 -6.14
N VAL A 47 -1.09 2.31 -6.41
CA VAL A 47 -1.12 1.73 -7.76
C VAL A 47 -1.93 2.59 -8.73
N ARG A 48 -3.07 3.13 -8.29
CA ARG A 48 -3.90 3.98 -9.15
C ARG A 48 -3.18 5.27 -9.51
N GLU A 49 -2.49 5.87 -8.55
CA GLU A 49 -1.68 7.07 -8.77
C GLU A 49 -0.52 6.76 -9.71
N ALA A 50 0.22 5.68 -9.46
CA ALA A 50 1.29 5.19 -10.31
C ALA A 50 0.85 4.98 -11.76
N VAL A 51 -0.31 4.35 -11.98
CA VAL A 51 -0.90 4.13 -13.32
C VAL A 51 -1.29 5.47 -13.97
N GLY A 52 -1.82 6.41 -13.21
CA GLY A 52 -2.17 7.74 -13.72
C GLY A 52 -0.94 8.52 -14.19
N VAL A 53 0.09 8.60 -13.34
CA VAL A 53 1.31 9.36 -13.64
C VAL A 53 2.08 8.76 -14.82
N SER A 54 2.14 7.43 -14.93
CA SER A 54 2.76 6.75 -16.09
C SER A 54 1.98 6.97 -17.38
N ALA A 55 0.63 6.89 -17.35
CA ALA A 55 -0.20 7.20 -18.51
C ALA A 55 -0.03 8.68 -18.95
N ASP A 56 -0.02 9.61 -18.00
CA ASP A 56 0.25 11.03 -18.26
C ASP A 56 1.67 11.26 -18.79
N ALA A 57 2.65 10.49 -18.31
CA ALA A 57 4.02 10.54 -18.80
C ALA A 57 4.13 10.10 -20.27
N PHE A 58 3.42 9.04 -20.68
CA PHE A 58 3.34 8.66 -22.10
C PHE A 58 2.63 9.73 -22.95
N ALA A 59 1.58 10.36 -22.43
CA ALA A 59 0.89 11.44 -23.14
C ALA A 59 1.79 12.69 -23.33
N ALA A 60 2.55 13.09 -22.29
CA ALA A 60 3.50 14.18 -22.36
C ALA A 60 4.71 13.84 -23.27
N ALA A 61 5.16 12.59 -23.24
CA ALA A 61 6.17 12.10 -24.15
C ALA A 61 5.73 12.27 -25.60
N GLN A 62 4.48 11.99 -25.96
CA GLN A 62 3.95 12.21 -27.32
C GLN A 62 4.06 13.67 -27.80
N THR A 63 4.12 14.65 -26.89
CA THR A 63 4.28 16.07 -27.22
C THR A 63 5.72 16.57 -27.20
N GLY A 64 6.71 15.69 -26.99
CA GLY A 64 8.13 16.05 -26.96
C GLY A 64 8.73 16.23 -25.56
N GLU A 65 7.93 16.06 -24.50
CA GLU A 65 8.35 16.26 -23.11
C GLU A 65 8.83 14.94 -22.50
N ALA A 66 10.10 14.87 -22.11
CA ALA A 66 10.60 13.71 -21.35
C ALA A 66 10.12 13.78 -19.91
N GLN A 67 9.64 12.65 -19.38
CA GLN A 67 9.11 12.53 -18.02
C GLN A 67 9.86 11.44 -17.26
N ASP A 68 10.13 11.68 -15.98
CA ASP A 68 10.54 10.63 -15.06
C ASP A 68 9.37 10.32 -14.12
N VAL A 69 8.70 9.19 -14.36
CA VAL A 69 7.48 8.76 -13.65
C VAL A 69 7.74 8.72 -12.14
N LEU A 70 8.88 8.18 -11.73
CA LEU A 70 9.22 8.04 -10.33
C LEU A 70 9.40 9.40 -9.65
N SER A 71 10.05 10.38 -10.28
CA SER A 71 10.16 11.75 -9.75
C SER A 71 8.82 12.48 -9.68
N ASN A 72 7.92 12.23 -10.64
CA ASN A 72 6.58 12.83 -10.67
C ASN A 72 5.65 12.31 -9.58
N LEU A 73 5.91 11.09 -9.08
CA LEU A 73 5.22 10.50 -7.91
C LEU A 73 5.71 11.05 -6.57
N ASN A 74 6.64 12.02 -6.58
CA ASN A 74 7.30 12.59 -5.39
C ASN A 74 7.69 11.51 -4.36
N PRO A 75 8.68 10.65 -4.66
CA PRO A 75 8.98 9.43 -3.92
C PRO A 75 9.68 9.71 -2.57
N ALA A 76 9.88 10.98 -2.21
CA ALA A 76 10.61 11.37 -1.02
C ALA A 76 9.73 11.27 0.24
N GLY A 77 9.84 10.15 0.96
CA GLY A 77 9.33 10.01 2.33
C GLY A 77 8.00 9.29 2.47
N THR A 78 7.47 8.67 1.40
CA THR A 78 6.30 7.81 1.50
C THR A 78 6.69 6.39 1.88
N VAL A 79 5.93 5.88 2.83
CA VAL A 79 6.09 4.58 3.44
C VAL A 79 4.96 3.72 2.91
N GLY A 80 5.23 2.93 1.88
CA GLY A 80 4.19 2.18 1.16
C GLY A 80 3.99 0.75 1.63
N ASP A 81 4.87 0.25 2.48
CA ASP A 81 4.80 -1.15 2.90
C ASP A 81 3.75 -1.33 4.02
N PRO A 82 2.69 -2.11 3.75
CA PRO A 82 1.61 -2.38 4.69
C PRO A 82 2.09 -3.22 5.89
N GLU A 83 3.31 -3.75 5.90
CA GLU A 83 3.84 -4.58 6.98
C GLU A 83 5.06 -3.95 7.66
N ASN A 84 5.93 -3.24 6.93
CA ASN A 84 7.09 -2.55 7.49
C ASN A 84 7.22 -1.08 7.04
N PRO A 85 6.90 -0.10 7.90
CA PRO A 85 6.80 1.30 7.52
C PRO A 85 8.14 2.03 7.27
N LEU A 86 9.17 1.34 6.79
CA LEU A 86 10.50 1.90 6.51
C LEU A 86 10.93 1.69 5.05
N SER A 87 10.09 1.03 4.24
CA SER A 87 10.35 0.72 2.83
C SER A 87 9.73 1.80 1.94
N PRO A 88 10.40 2.22 0.85
CA PRO A 88 9.82 3.18 -0.09
C PRO A 88 8.62 2.56 -0.83
N GLU A 89 7.58 3.36 -1.03
CA GLU A 89 6.34 2.96 -1.72
C GLU A 89 6.55 2.65 -3.20
N TYR A 90 7.41 3.44 -3.86
CA TYR A 90 7.71 3.34 -5.28
C TYR A 90 9.17 2.96 -5.51
N VAL A 91 9.45 2.07 -6.46
CA VAL A 91 10.82 1.65 -6.79
C VAL A 91 11.03 1.46 -8.29
N GLN A 92 12.21 1.80 -8.78
CA GLN A 92 12.61 1.38 -10.13
C GLN A 92 12.98 -0.11 -10.14
N GLY A 93 12.39 -0.87 -11.06
CA GLY A 93 12.56 -2.31 -11.18
C GLY A 93 11.51 -3.10 -10.40
N VAL A 94 11.87 -4.33 -10.02
CA VAL A 94 10.93 -5.28 -9.40
C VAL A 94 10.61 -4.85 -7.96
N ALA A 95 9.31 -4.73 -7.65
CA ALA A 95 8.84 -4.51 -6.30
C ALA A 95 9.26 -5.67 -5.38
N SER A 96 10.17 -5.38 -4.44
CA SER A 96 10.88 -6.40 -3.66
C SER A 96 10.33 -6.57 -2.26
N VAL A 97 9.31 -5.79 -1.89
CA VAL A 97 8.72 -5.74 -0.56
C VAL A 97 7.20 -5.70 -0.67
N CYS A 98 6.49 -6.17 0.35
CA CYS A 98 5.03 -6.17 0.40
C CYS A 98 4.46 -4.78 0.05
N GLY A 99 3.49 -4.72 -0.84
CA GLY A 99 2.75 -3.50 -1.18
C GLY A 99 3.52 -2.43 -1.94
N GLN A 100 4.84 -2.59 -2.15
CA GLN A 100 5.63 -1.68 -2.97
C GLN A 100 5.19 -1.75 -4.44
N VAL A 101 5.19 -0.61 -5.13
CA VAL A 101 4.92 -0.51 -6.56
C VAL A 101 6.23 -0.33 -7.33
N GLY A 102 6.53 -1.28 -8.20
CA GLY A 102 7.75 -1.33 -9.00
C GLY A 102 7.48 -0.98 -10.45
N PHE A 103 8.36 -0.20 -11.07
CA PHE A 103 8.23 0.28 -12.46
C PHE A 103 9.32 -0.34 -13.34
N SER A 104 8.96 -0.93 -14.48
CA SER A 104 9.95 -1.50 -15.40
C SER A 104 10.83 -0.44 -16.08
N GLU A 105 10.30 0.77 -16.29
CA GLU A 105 10.98 1.85 -16.98
C GLU A 105 10.45 3.18 -16.42
N THR A 106 11.31 4.01 -15.84
CA THR A 106 10.85 5.25 -15.19
C THR A 106 11.02 6.48 -16.07
N ALA A 107 11.95 6.45 -17.03
CA ALA A 107 12.20 7.54 -17.96
C ALA A 107 11.39 7.33 -19.25
N ILE A 108 10.27 8.04 -19.37
CA ILE A 108 9.39 7.98 -20.53
C ILE A 108 9.67 9.17 -21.45
N THR A 109 10.03 8.87 -22.69
CA THR A 109 10.43 9.83 -23.72
C THR A 109 9.74 9.54 -25.06
N MET A 110 9.81 10.47 -26.01
CA MET A 110 9.29 10.29 -27.39
C MET A 110 9.75 9.01 -28.10
N SER A 111 10.91 8.45 -27.72
CA SER A 111 11.47 7.24 -28.33
C SER A 111 11.06 5.96 -27.60
N THR A 112 10.28 6.06 -26.52
CA THR A 112 9.87 4.92 -25.69
C THR A 112 8.73 4.21 -26.39
N THR A 113 9.05 3.14 -27.12
CA THR A 113 8.09 2.33 -27.86
C THR A 113 7.68 1.06 -27.12
N VAL A 114 8.35 0.74 -26.02
CA VAL A 114 8.06 -0.42 -25.18
C VAL A 114 7.04 -0.02 -24.11
N PRO A 115 6.02 -0.86 -23.84
CA PRO A 115 5.11 -0.63 -22.73
C PRO A 115 5.83 -0.65 -21.38
N GLU A 116 5.38 0.22 -20.47
CA GLU A 116 5.79 0.17 -19.07
C GLU A 116 4.98 -0.90 -18.34
N THR A 117 5.62 -1.66 -17.46
CA THR A 117 4.95 -2.65 -16.61
C THR A 117 5.12 -2.28 -15.15
N LEU A 118 4.00 -2.10 -14.46
CA LEU A 118 3.96 -1.84 -13.03
C LEU A 118 3.70 -3.14 -12.28
N THR A 119 4.43 -3.40 -11.21
CA THR A 119 4.28 -4.62 -10.40
C THR A 119 4.07 -4.26 -8.94
N VAL A 120 3.25 -5.05 -8.23
CA VAL A 120 3.07 -4.91 -6.78
C VAL A 120 3.81 -6.04 -6.08
N GLY A 121 4.66 -5.67 -5.13
CA GLY A 121 5.51 -6.61 -4.41
C GLY A 121 4.72 -7.46 -3.43
N GLN A 122 5.04 -8.76 -3.41
CA GLN A 122 4.44 -9.74 -2.50
C GLN A 122 5.39 -10.22 -1.41
N SER A 123 6.69 -9.96 -1.60
CA SER A 123 7.74 -10.47 -0.74
C SER A 123 7.56 -9.98 0.69
N GLY A 124 7.46 -10.93 1.62
CA GLY A 124 7.27 -10.63 3.03
C GLY A 124 5.82 -10.43 3.46
N CYS A 125 4.84 -10.35 2.55
CA CYS A 125 3.44 -10.22 2.93
C CYS A 125 2.94 -11.42 3.74
N ASN A 126 2.23 -11.18 4.85
CA ASN A 126 1.42 -12.20 5.50
C ASN A 126 0.37 -12.76 4.52
N ALA A 127 0.09 -14.07 4.59
CA ALA A 127 -0.89 -14.73 3.72
C ALA A 127 -2.27 -14.05 3.69
N LYS A 128 -2.74 -13.52 4.83
CA LYS A 128 -4.01 -12.77 4.86
C LYS A 128 -3.88 -11.39 4.24
N THR A 129 -2.77 -10.68 4.47
CA THR A 129 -2.49 -9.38 3.83
C THR A 129 -2.42 -9.54 2.30
N LEU A 130 -1.76 -10.60 1.81
CA LEU A 130 -1.67 -10.88 0.38
C LEU A 130 -3.05 -11.18 -0.24
N SER A 131 -3.91 -11.91 0.46
CA SER A 131 -5.30 -12.14 0.03
C SER A 131 -6.09 -10.83 -0.02
N ASP A 132 -6.03 -10.02 1.04
CA ASP A 132 -6.74 -8.73 1.11
C ASP A 132 -6.22 -7.78 0.00
N LEU A 133 -4.91 -7.78 -0.26
CA LEU A 133 -4.29 -6.98 -1.31
C LEU A 133 -4.74 -7.42 -2.70
N SER A 134 -4.75 -8.73 -2.96
CA SER A 134 -5.28 -9.27 -4.23
C SER A 134 -6.74 -8.87 -4.44
N ASP A 135 -7.58 -9.03 -3.42
CA ASP A 135 -8.99 -8.65 -3.49
C ASP A 135 -9.18 -7.16 -3.73
N MET A 136 -8.39 -6.30 -3.07
CA MET A 136 -8.45 -4.84 -3.26
C MET A 136 -7.98 -4.42 -4.64
N LEU A 137 -6.88 -4.97 -5.15
CA LEU A 137 -6.37 -4.64 -6.49
C LEU A 137 -7.34 -5.10 -7.59
N ASN A 138 -7.93 -6.29 -7.43
CA ASN A 138 -8.98 -6.77 -8.33
C ASN A 138 -10.19 -5.82 -8.34
N ARG A 139 -10.63 -5.34 -7.16
CA ARG A 139 -11.73 -4.36 -7.05
C ARG A 139 -11.37 -2.99 -7.60
N ALA A 140 -10.11 -2.59 -7.51
CA ALA A 140 -9.60 -1.34 -8.07
C ALA A 140 -9.47 -1.38 -9.61
N GLY A 141 -9.67 -2.55 -10.23
CA GLY A 141 -9.59 -2.71 -11.68
C GLY A 141 -8.20 -3.11 -12.20
N TYR A 142 -7.32 -3.59 -11.32
CA TYR A 142 -5.96 -4.02 -11.66
C TYR A 142 -5.74 -5.53 -11.43
N PRO A 143 -6.53 -6.40 -12.09
CA PRO A 143 -6.35 -7.85 -11.98
C PRO A 143 -5.03 -8.23 -12.64
N GLY A 144 -4.06 -8.70 -11.85
CA GLY A 144 -2.73 -9.09 -12.36
C GLY A 144 -1.59 -8.23 -11.87
N ALA A 145 -1.85 -7.13 -11.16
CA ALA A 145 -0.83 -6.26 -10.56
C ALA A 145 0.20 -7.02 -9.69
N LEU A 146 -0.25 -8.09 -9.05
CA LEU A 146 0.57 -8.96 -8.19
C LEU A 146 1.29 -10.08 -8.96
N THR A 147 0.94 -10.35 -10.21
CA THR A 147 1.46 -11.49 -11.01
C THR A 147 2.11 -11.02 -12.30
N ALA A 148 1.31 -10.77 -13.34
CA ALA A 148 1.80 -10.33 -14.65
C ALA A 148 2.23 -8.86 -14.67
N GLY A 149 1.79 -8.08 -13.67
CA GLY A 149 1.90 -6.63 -13.66
C GLY A 149 0.73 -5.96 -14.39
N ILE A 150 0.74 -4.63 -14.35
CA ILE A 150 -0.17 -3.75 -15.08
C ILE A 150 0.63 -3.16 -16.23
N VAL A 151 0.19 -3.35 -17.46
CA VAL A 151 0.92 -2.91 -18.65
C VAL A 151 0.31 -1.61 -19.16
N ILE A 152 1.15 -0.60 -19.33
CA ILE A 152 0.78 0.73 -19.82
C ILE A 152 1.47 0.93 -21.15
N THR A 153 0.65 1.02 -22.20
CA THR A 153 1.13 1.15 -23.57
C THR A 153 1.51 2.60 -23.89
N PRO A 154 2.42 2.83 -24.85
CA PRO A 154 2.76 4.19 -25.29
C PRO A 154 1.58 5.00 -25.83
N SER A 155 0.49 4.33 -26.24
CA SER A 155 -0.78 4.94 -26.64
C SER A 155 -1.67 5.36 -25.46
N GLY A 156 -1.24 5.15 -24.21
CA GLY A 156 -2.02 5.44 -22.99
C GLY A 156 -3.06 4.39 -22.61
N GLY A 157 -3.06 3.23 -23.28
CA GLY A 157 -3.94 2.10 -22.94
C GLY A 157 -3.36 1.27 -21.79
N ILE A 158 -4.24 0.82 -20.88
CA ILE A 158 -3.90 -0.01 -19.72
C ILE A 158 -4.39 -1.45 -20.00
N SER A 159 -3.58 -2.47 -19.72
CA SER A 159 -3.91 -3.89 -19.90
C SER A 159 -3.33 -4.78 -18.81
#